data_AF-A0A1I4YTW6-F1
#
_entry.id   AF-A0A1I4YTW6-F1
#
_cell.length_a   1.000
_cell.length_b   1.000
_cell.length_c   1.000
_cell.angle_alpha   90.00
_cell.angle_beta   90.00
_cell.angle_gamma   90.00
#
_symmetry.space_group_name_H-M   'P 1'
#
loop_
_entity.id
_entity.type
_entity.pdbx_description
1 polymer ?
#
loop_
_entity_poly.entity_id
_entity_poly.type
_entity_poly.pdbx_seq_one_letter_code
_entity_poly.pdbx_strand_id
1 'polypeptide(L)'
;MKNLIKNGLNVILILWTSYAMGCDACQLRQPEVTKDLTHGTGPESDWDWFIVGIVILITVLAFIFSVKYLIKPDEKDLRHIKYSVFSDENTML
;
A
#
# COMPACT_ATOMS: atom_id res chain seq x y z
N MET A 1 -3.15 1.69 -27.66
CA MET A 1 -1.72 1.92 -27.33
C MET A 1 -1.43 3.34 -26.84
N LYS A 2 -1.73 4.41 -27.59
CA LYS A 2 -1.50 5.81 -27.14
C LYS A 2 -2.10 6.15 -25.76
N ASN A 3 -3.31 5.66 -25.46
CA ASN A 3 -3.96 5.91 -24.17
C ASN A 3 -3.33 5.11 -23.03
N LEU A 4 -2.81 3.91 -23.31
CA LEU A 4 -2.09 3.11 -22.32
C LEU A 4 -0.76 3.76 -21.94
N ILE A 5 -0.03 4.31 -22.92
CA ILE A 5 1.21 5.05 -22.72
C ILE A 5 0.95 6.37 -21.99
N LYS A 6 -0.09 7.12 -22.37
CA LYS A 6 -0.50 8.35 -21.65
C LYS A 6 -0.90 8.06 -20.20
N ASN A 7 -1.68 7.01 -19.96
CA ASN A 7 -2.10 6.65 -18.61
C ASN A 7 -0.92 6.17 -17.78
N GLY A 8 -0.02 5.37 -18.36
CA GLY A 8 1.25 4.99 -17.72
C GLY A 8 2.10 6.21 -17.37
N LEU A 9 2.24 7.18 -18.30
CA LEU A 9 2.98 8.41 -18.06
C LEU A 9 2.36 9.26 -16.95
N ASN A 10 1.02 9.36 -16.89
CA ASN A 10 0.33 10.06 -15.81
C ASN A 10 0.56 9.40 -14.44
N VAL A 11 0.50 8.07 -14.36
CA VAL A 11 0.79 7.33 -13.13
C VAL A 11 2.24 7.58 -12.68
N ILE A 12 3.19 7.54 -13.61
CA ILE A 12 4.61 7.82 -13.34
C ILE A 12 4.81 9.25 -12.82
N LEU A 13 4.13 10.23 -13.43
CA LEU A 13 4.26 11.64 -13.03
C LEU A 13 3.73 11.89 -11.61
N ILE A 14 2.60 11.26 -11.24
CA ILE A 14 2.01 11.34 -9.89
C ILE A 14 2.96 10.71 -8.85
N LEU A 15 3.57 9.57 -9.18
CA LEU A 15 4.52 8.92 -8.27
C LEU A 15 5.79 9.76 -8.10
N TRP A 16 6.26 10.44 -9.16
CA TRP A 16 7.46 11.28 -9.12
C TRP A 16 7.31 12.49 -8.18
N THR A 17 6.14 13.13 -8.15
CA THR A 17 5.90 14.27 -7.24
C THR A 17 5.92 13.90 -5.75
N SER A 18 5.87 12.60 -5.43
CA SER A 18 5.91 12.09 -4.06
C SER A 18 7.34 12.01 -3.50
N TYR A 19 8.35 12.12 -4.35
CA TYR A 19 9.75 11.99 -3.98
C TYR A 19 10.33 13.34 -3.54
N ALA A 20 9.99 13.76 -2.32
CA ALA A 20 10.59 14.93 -1.69
C ALA A 20 11.86 14.50 -0.94
N MET A 21 13.04 14.95 -1.40
CA MET A 21 14.29 14.74 -0.67
C MET A 21 14.35 15.66 0.56
N GLY A 22 14.74 15.11 1.71
CA GLY A 22 15.01 15.92 2.91
C GLY A 22 16.24 16.80 2.71
N CYS A 23 16.28 17.98 3.35
CA CYS A 23 17.51 18.77 3.39
C CYS A 23 18.50 18.17 4.40
N ASP A 24 19.79 18.50 4.24
CA ASP A 24 20.88 18.01 5.10
C ASP A 24 20.60 18.22 6.60
N ALA A 25 20.00 19.37 6.94
CA ALA A 25 19.64 19.70 8.32
C ALA A 25 18.57 18.75 8.90
N CYS A 26 17.58 18.35 8.09
CA CYS A 26 16.56 17.38 8.48
C CYS A 26 17.15 15.98 8.62
N GLN A 27 18.05 15.57 7.71
CA GLN A 27 18.72 14.26 7.76
C GLN A 27 19.56 14.09 9.03
N LEU A 28 20.27 15.14 9.47
CA LEU A 28 21.07 15.11 10.71
C LEU A 28 20.23 14.92 11.98
N ARG A 29 18.94 15.27 11.93
CA ARG A 29 17.99 15.16 13.05
C ARG A 29 17.19 13.86 13.03
N GLN A 30 17.33 13.04 11.99
CA GLN A 30 16.64 11.76 11.91
C GLN A 30 17.36 10.68 12.71
N PRO A 31 16.63 9.74 13.33
CA PRO A 31 17.20 8.56 13.96
C PRO A 31 18.02 7.73 12.96
N GLU A 32 19.10 7.12 13.41
CA GLU A 32 20.04 6.38 12.55
C GLU A 32 19.36 5.27 11.72
N VAL A 33 18.33 4.62 12.29
CA VAL A 33 17.59 3.53 11.64
C VAL A 33 16.70 4.00 10.48
N THR A 34 16.19 5.23 10.53
CA THR A 34 15.25 5.79 9.55
C THR A 34 15.81 6.97 8.76
N LYS A 35 17.10 7.26 8.97
CA LYS A 35 17.81 8.33 8.28
C LYS A 35 17.75 8.08 6.77
N ASP A 36 17.44 9.14 6.02
CA ASP A 36 17.29 9.12 4.56
C ASP A 36 16.05 8.36 4.03
N LEU A 37 15.24 7.73 4.91
CA LEU A 37 14.03 7.00 4.52
C LEU A 37 12.76 7.82 4.77
N THR A 38 12.74 8.60 5.85
CA THR A 38 11.55 9.36 6.27
C THR A 38 11.70 10.84 5.97
N HIS A 39 10.61 11.52 5.65
CA HIS A 39 10.56 12.98 5.70
C HIS A 39 10.18 13.44 7.11
N GLY A 40 10.73 14.55 7.60
CA GLY A 40 10.41 15.08 8.94
C GLY A 40 11.20 14.43 10.07
N THR A 41 10.79 14.72 11.31
CA THR A 41 11.40 14.16 12.52
C THR A 41 10.91 12.72 12.72
N GLY A 42 11.87 11.82 12.98
CA GLY A 42 11.55 10.43 13.36
C GLY A 42 11.11 10.34 14.83
N PRO A 43 10.88 9.11 15.33
CA PRO A 43 10.61 8.86 16.75
C PRO A 43 11.63 9.56 17.66
N GLU A 44 11.16 10.34 18.65
CA GLU A 44 12.02 11.13 19.53
C GLU A 44 12.36 10.38 20.83
N SER A 45 11.52 9.43 21.23
CA SER A 45 11.66 8.65 22.46
C SER A 45 11.53 7.14 22.25
N ASP A 46 11.96 6.35 23.23
CA ASP A 46 11.82 4.89 23.21
C ASP A 46 10.35 4.44 23.14
N TRP A 47 9.44 5.23 23.72
CA TRP A 47 8.00 4.97 23.65
C TRP A 47 7.45 5.14 22.23
N ASP A 48 7.98 6.09 21.46
CA ASP A 48 7.59 6.28 20.06
C ASP A 48 8.03 5.06 19.22
N TRP A 49 9.21 4.50 19.51
CA TRP A 49 9.68 3.27 18.86
C TRP A 49 8.83 2.04 19.19
N PHE A 50 8.33 1.94 20.42
CA PHE A 50 7.37 0.90 20.78
C PHE A 50 6.08 0.98 19.95
N ILE A 51 5.55 2.19 19.76
CA ILE A 51 4.36 2.42 18.92
C ILE A 51 4.64 2.05 17.46
N VAL A 52 5.78 2.48 16.91
CA VAL A 52 6.20 2.12 15.55
C VAL A 52 6.23 0.60 15.37
N GLY A 53 6.75 -0.14 16.34
CA GLY A 53 6.75 -1.61 16.33
C GLY A 53 5.35 -2.23 16.25
N ILE A 54 4.40 -1.72 17.04
CA ILE A 54 3.01 -2.17 17.01
C ILE A 54 2.35 -1.87 15.66
N VAL A 55 2.56 -0.66 15.12
CA VAL A 55 1.99 -0.27 13.81
C VAL A 55 2.53 -1.18 12.72
N ILE A 56 3.85 -1.43 12.68
CA ILE A 56 4.46 -2.36 11.72
C ILE A 56 3.83 -3.75 11.83
N LEU A 57 3.65 -4.28 13.05
CA LEU A 57 3.04 -5.59 13.26
C LEU A 57 1.62 -5.65 12.70
N ILE A 58 0.77 -4.68 13.03
CA ILE A 58 -0.62 -4.62 12.55
C ILE A 58 -0.65 -4.48 11.03
N THR A 59 0.19 -3.63 10.44
CA THR A 59 0.26 -3.44 8.98
C THR A 59 0.68 -4.73 8.27
N VAL A 60 1.69 -5.46 8.78
CA VAL A 60 2.12 -6.73 8.20
C VAL A 60 0.99 -7.77 8.28
N LEU A 61 0.31 -7.87 9.42
CA LEU A 61 -0.84 -8.76 9.56
C LEU A 61 -1.96 -8.40 8.59
N ALA A 62 -2.31 -7.12 8.49
CA ALA A 62 -3.33 -6.62 7.57
C ALA A 62 -2.96 -6.92 6.11
N PHE A 63 -1.69 -6.73 5.74
CA PHE A 63 -1.19 -7.05 4.41
C PHE A 63 -1.30 -8.55 4.11
N ILE A 64 -0.86 -9.41 5.03
CA ILE A 64 -0.98 -10.87 4.89
C ILE A 64 -2.44 -11.27 4.68
N PHE A 65 -3.37 -10.75 5.50
CA PHE A 65 -4.78 -11.07 5.36
C PHE A 65 -5.39 -10.50 4.06
N SER A 66 -5.01 -9.29 3.67
CA SER A 66 -5.43 -8.69 2.40
C SER A 66 -5.04 -9.58 1.21
N VAL A 67 -3.76 -10.00 1.15
CA VAL A 67 -3.28 -10.92 0.12
C VAL A 67 -3.99 -12.27 0.20
N LYS A 68 -4.14 -12.85 1.40
CA LYS A 68 -4.85 -14.12 1.61
C LYS A 68 -6.27 -14.08 1.05
N TYR A 69 -7.03 -13.02 1.33
CA TYR A 69 -8.42 -12.90 0.89
C TYR A 69 -8.55 -12.52 -0.59
N LEU A 70 -7.54 -11.87 -1.18
CA LEU A 70 -7.47 -11.66 -2.62
C LEU A 70 -7.23 -12.98 -3.38
N ILE A 71 -6.27 -13.80 -2.92
CA ILE A 71 -5.91 -15.06 -3.58
C ILE A 71 -6.98 -16.15 -3.34
N LYS A 72 -7.38 -16.35 -2.09
CA LYS A 72 -8.32 -17.40 -1.69
C LYS A 72 -9.31 -16.83 -0.66
N PRO A 73 -10.34 -16.11 -1.10
CA PRO A 73 -11.42 -15.74 -0.21
C PRO A 73 -12.18 -16.99 0.19
N ASP A 74 -12.58 -17.07 1.45
CA ASP A 74 -13.40 -18.16 2.00
C ASP A 74 -14.89 -17.97 1.67
N GLU A 75 -15.19 -17.47 0.47
CA GLU A 75 -16.57 -17.27 0.01
C GLU A 75 -17.07 -18.56 -0.66
N LYS A 76 -18.10 -19.14 -0.06
CA LYS A 76 -18.68 -20.43 -0.48
C LYS A 76 -20.02 -20.26 -1.21
N ASP A 77 -20.66 -19.09 -1.13
CA ASP A 77 -21.89 -18.82 -1.87
C ASP A 77 -21.58 -18.37 -3.29
N LEU A 78 -21.92 -19.21 -4.26
CA LEU A 78 -21.78 -18.95 -5.69
C LEU A 78 -22.68 -17.80 -6.18
N ARG A 79 -23.67 -17.36 -5.40
CA ARG A 79 -24.56 -16.22 -5.73
C ARG A 79 -24.03 -14.89 -5.20
N HIS A 80 -22.86 -14.87 -4.57
CA HIS A 80 -22.24 -13.64 -4.10
C HIS A 80 -21.84 -12.72 -5.26
N ILE A 81 -21.86 -11.39 -5.06
CA ILE A 81 -21.52 -10.37 -6.07
C ILE A 81 -20.13 -10.55 -6.69
N LYS A 82 -19.24 -11.31 -6.04
CA LYS A 82 -17.94 -11.69 -6.61
C LYS A 82 -18.07 -12.54 -7.88
N TYR A 83 -19.10 -13.37 -7.97
CA TYR A 83 -19.30 -14.31 -9.07
C TYR A 83 -20.23 -13.77 -10.17
N SER A 84 -20.91 -12.63 -9.94
CA SER A 84 -21.80 -12.04 -10.94
C SER A 84 -21.10 -11.65 -12.24
N VAL A 85 -19.78 -11.41 -12.20
CA VAL A 85 -18.96 -11.10 -13.38
C VAL A 85 -18.60 -12.34 -14.21
N PHE A 86 -18.75 -13.53 -13.64
CA PHE A 86 -18.52 -14.82 -14.31
C PHE A 86 -19.84 -15.53 -14.68
N SER A 87 -20.94 -15.11 -14.08
CA SER A 87 -22.29 -15.55 -14.43
C SER A 87 -22.76 -14.78 -15.66
N ASP A 88 -22.40 -15.26 -16.85
CA ASP A 88 -23.06 -14.83 -18.08
C ASP A 88 -24.54 -15.24 -18.00
N GLU A 89 -25.42 -14.24 -17.81
CA GLU A 89 -26.87 -14.32 -17.96
C GLU A 89 -27.26 -14.52 -19.44
N ASN A 90 -26.67 -15.50 -20.13
CA ASN A 90 -27.03 -15.82 -21.52
C ASN A 90 -26.87 -17.29 -21.89
N THR A 91 -26.99 -18.19 -20.90
CA THR A 91 -27.07 -19.64 -21.15
C THR A 91 -28.31 -20.26 -20.49
N MET A 92 -29.48 -19.67 -20.74
CA MET A 92 -30.76 -20.38 -20.66
C MET A 92 -31.73 -19.85 -21.75
N LEU A 93 -31.46 -20.27 -22.98
CA LEU A 93 -32.49 -20.84 -23.85
C LEU A 93 -32.35 -22.36 -23.77
#